data_AF-A0A7X1PFJ2-F1
#
_entry.id   AF-A0A7X1PFJ2-F1
#
_cell.length_a   1.000
_cell.length_b   1.000
_cell.length_c   1.000
_cell.angle_alpha   90.00
_cell.angle_beta   90.00
_cell.angle_gamma   90.00
#
_symmetry.space_group_name_H-M   'P 1'
#
loop_
_entity.id
_entity.type
_entity.pdbx_description
1 polymer ?
#
loop_
_entity_poly.entity_id
_entity_poly.type
_entity_poly.pdbx_seq_one_letter_code
_entity_poly.pdbx_strand_id
1 'polypeptide(L)' 'MQAGTAAGRVWLAATAYGLGACASAGFIEPGLRHLVELDGYRSCPLFAISLGYPASEDSDGIENA' A
#
# COMPACT_ATOMS: atom_id res chain seq x y z
N MET A 1 11.78 14.52 -3.15
CA MET A 1 12.67 13.36 -2.84
C MET A 1 12.25 12.63 -1.56
N GLN A 2 11.92 13.34 -0.47
CA GLN A 2 11.55 12.74 0.82
C GLN A 2 10.44 11.68 0.75
N ALA A 3 9.41 11.91 -0.07
CA ALA A 3 8.29 10.98 -0.20
C ALA A 3 8.74 9.60 -0.74
N GLY A 4 9.63 9.57 -1.74
CA GLY A 4 10.19 8.31 -2.26
C GLY A 4 11.08 7.60 -1.23
N THR A 5 11.87 8.36 -0.46
CA THR A 5 12.65 7.79 0.65
C THR A 5 11.75 7.19 1.73
N ALA A 6 10.63 7.84 2.05
CA ALA A 6 9.65 7.30 2.99
C ALA A 6 9.03 5.99 2.47
N ALA A 7 8.64 5.95 1.18
CA ALA A 7 8.13 4.72 0.57
C ALA A 7 9.16 3.57 0.61
N GLY A 8 10.42 3.85 0.28
CA GLY A 8 11.49 2.86 0.36
C GLY A 8 11.72 2.34 1.78
N ARG A 9 11.65 3.21 2.79
CA ARG A 9 11.75 2.80 4.21
C ARG A 9 10.59 1.91 4.63
N VAL A 10 9.37 2.24 4.23
CA VAL A 10 8.19 1.42 4.50
C VAL A 10 8.33 0.05 3.85
N TRP A 11 8.79 0.00 2.60
CA TRP A 11 9.00 -1.25 1.87
C TRP A 11 10.02 -2.16 2.58
N LEU A 12 11.18 -1.60 2.98
CA LEU A 12 12.19 -2.35 3.73
C LEU A 12 11.68 -2.82 5.10
N ALA A 13 10.92 -1.98 5.80
CA ALA A 13 10.32 -2.35 7.08
C ALA A 13 9.32 -3.50 6.90
N ALA A 14 8.44 -3.43 5.89
CA ALA A 14 7.48 -4.49 5.60
C ALA A 14 8.18 -5.83 5.37
N THR A 15 9.22 -5.85 4.54
CA THR A 15 10.02 -7.06 4.29
C THR A 15 10.64 -7.61 5.59
N ALA A 16 11.15 -6.76 6.47
CA ALA A 16 11.71 -7.19 7.75
C ALA A 16 10.67 -7.81 8.70
N TYR A 17 9.39 -7.43 8.58
CA TYR A 17 8.28 -8.01 9.33
C TYR A 17 7.60 -9.20 8.61
N GLY A 18 8.15 -9.65 7.47
CA GLY A 18 7.54 -10.72 6.68
C GLY A 18 6.24 -10.32 5.97
N LEU A 19 6.01 -9.02 5.79
CA LEU A 19 4.88 -8.46 5.04
C LEU A 19 5.30 -8.16 3.60
N GLY A 20 4.35 -8.31 2.68
CA GLY A 20 4.42 -7.72 1.35
C GLY A 20 3.99 -6.25 1.38
N ALA A 21 4.63 -5.42 0.57
CA ALA A 21 4.28 -4.01 0.41
C ALA A 21 4.16 -3.63 -1.08
N CYS A 22 3.09 -2.92 -1.43
CA CYS A 22 2.83 -2.44 -2.78
C CYS A 22 2.54 -0.94 -2.75
N ALA A 23 3.34 -0.14 -3.46
CA ALA A 23 3.09 1.28 -3.64
C ALA A 23 2.17 1.51 -4.85
N SER A 24 1.05 2.18 -4.65
CA SER A 24 0.09 2.52 -5.70
C SER A 24 0.04 4.04 -5.89
N ALA A 25 0.27 4.49 -7.12
CA ALA A 25 0.15 5.89 -7.52
C ALA A 25 -1.21 6.24 -8.13
N GLY A 26 -2.01 5.24 -8.53
CA GLY A 26 -3.34 5.44 -9.10
C GLY A 26 -4.43 5.39 -8.02
N PHE A 27 -4.93 6.55 -7.59
CA PHE A 27 -6.08 6.65 -6.69
C PHE A 27 -7.01 7.77 -7.12
N ILE A 28 -8.29 7.59 -6.82
CA ILE A 28 -9.32 8.61 -7.04
C ILE A 28 -9.22 9.61 -5.89
N GLU A 29 -8.49 10.70 -6.12
CA GLU A 29 -8.17 11.73 -5.14
C GLU A 29 -9.39 12.25 -4.35
N PRO A 30 -10.58 12.48 -4.97
CA PRO A 30 -11.77 12.92 -4.23
C PRO A 30 -12.33 11.91 -3.23
N GLY A 31 -12.16 10.61 -3.48
CA GLY A 31 -12.57 9.56 -2.56
C GLY A 31 -11.57 9.37 -1.44
N LEU A 32 -10.28 9.41 -1.77
CA LEU A 32 -9.20 9.25 -0.79
C LEU A 32 -9.20 10.40 0.22
N ARG A 33 -9.32 11.66 -0.21
CA ARG A 33 -9.33 12.84 0.69
C ARG A 33 -10.45 12.76 1.74
N HIS A 34 -11.60 12.19 1.37
CA HIS A 34 -12.75 12.10 2.28
C HIS A 34 -12.52 11.00 3.31
N LEU A 35 -11.92 9.89 2.88
CA LEU A 35 -11.63 8.75 3.75
C LEU A 35 -10.60 9.07 4.84
N VAL A 36 -9.62 9.93 4.54
CA VAL A 36 -8.50 10.24 5.46
C VAL A 36 -8.50 11.70 5.94
N GLU A 37 -9.63 12.39 5.81
CA GLU A 37 -9.87 13.78 6.29
C GLU A 37 -8.76 14.78 5.91
N LEU A 38 -8.27 14.70 4.67
CA LEU A 38 -7.24 15.61 4.17
C LEU A 38 -7.83 16.93 3.66
N ASP A 39 -7.24 18.04 4.10
CA ASP A 39 -7.42 19.34 3.45
C ASP A 39 -6.69 19.35 2.10
N GLY A 40 -7.43 19.12 1.03
CA GLY A 40 -6.91 19.08 -0.35
C GLY A 40 -6.26 20.38 -0.84
N TYR A 41 -6.45 21.52 -0.16
CA TYR A 41 -5.73 22.76 -0.51
C TYR A 41 -4.34 22.85 0.12
N ARG A 42 -4.12 22.18 1.26
CA ARG A 42 -2.86 22.21 1.99
C ARG A 42 -2.06 20.92 1.86
N SER A 43 -2.70 19.83 1.49
CA SER A 43 -2.11 18.49 1.45
C SER A 43 -2.61 17.73 0.24
N CYS A 44 -1.67 17.18 -0.53
CA CYS A 44 -1.94 16.37 -1.70
C CYS A 44 -1.35 14.97 -1.47
N PRO A 45 -2.18 13.91 -1.50
CA PRO A 45 -1.68 12.54 -1.39
C PRO A 45 -0.82 12.19 -2.61
N LEU A 46 0.41 11.74 -2.37
CA LEU A 46 1.37 11.42 -3.44
C LEU A 46 1.34 9.95 -3.86
N PHE A 47 1.13 9.05 -2.89
CA PHE A 47 0.99 7.61 -3.09
C PHE A 47 0.25 6.99 -1.91
N ALA A 48 -0.32 5.80 -2.13
CA ALA A 48 -0.73 4.91 -1.06
C ALA A 48 0.21 3.70 -1.03
N ILE A 49 0.42 3.11 0.14
CA ILE A 49 1.16 1.85 0.30
C ILE A 49 0.24 0.86 0.97
N SER A 50 -0.05 -0.23 0.27
CA SER A 50 -0.78 -1.37 0.81
C SER A 50 0.22 -2.34 1.42
N LEU A 51 -0.08 -2.81 2.63
CA LEU A 51 0.67 -3.85 3.32
C LEU A 51 -0.21 -5.09 3.47
N GLY A 52 0.37 -6.27 3.38
CA GLY A 52 -0.36 -7.51 3.56
C GLY A 52 0.55 -8.70 3.77
N TYR A 53 -0.02 -9.85 4.09
CA TYR A 53 0.72 -11.09 4.10
C TYR A 53 0.87 -11.60 2.67
N PRO A 54 2.06 -12.06 2.26
CA PRO A 54 2.19 -12.75 0.99
C PRO A 54 1.27 -13.98 1.01
N ALA A 55 0.64 -14.26 -0.13
CA ALA A 55 -0.12 -15.50 -0.28
C ALA A 55 0.83 -16.67 0.03
N SER A 56 0.45 -17.53 0.97
CA SER A 56 1.15 -18.77 1.21
C SER A 56 1.07 -19.59 -0.08
N GLU A 57 2.19 -20.11 -0.58
CA GLU A 57 2.23 -21.05 -1.72
C GLU A 57 1.60 -22.42 -1.39
N ASP A 58 0.80 -22.49 -0.32
CA ASP A 58 -0.02 -23.64 0.07
C ASP A 58 -1.43 -23.48 -0.52
N SER A 59 -1.49 -23.32 -1.84
CA SER A 59 -2.70 -23.63 -2.60
C SER A 59 -2.61 -25.09 -3.02
N ASP A 60 -2.66 -25.97 -2.02
CA ASP A 60 -2.93 -27.38 -2.19
C ASP A 60 -4.44 -27.52 -2.44
N GLY A 61 -4.80 -28.01 -3.63
CA GLY A 61 -6.14 -28.54 -3.94
C GLY A 61 -7.31 -27.56 -4.04
N ILE A 62 -7.46 -26.87 -5.18
CA ILE A 62 -8.82 -26.67 -5.76
C ILE A 62 -9.00 -27.73 -6.83
N GLU A 63 -9.25 -28.96 -6.37
CA GLU A 63 -9.98 -29.95 -7.15
C GLU A 63 -11.48 -29.65 -7.07
N ASN A 64 -12.12 -29.69 -8.23
CA ASN A 64 -13.54 -29.56 -8.55
C ASN A 64 -14.55 -29.61 -7.38
N ALA A 65 -15.42 -28.59 -7.32
CA ALA A 65 -16.81 -28.72 -6.89
C ALA A 65 -17.72 -27.93 -7.83
#